data_AF-A0A537H886-F1
#
_entry.id   AF-A0A537H886-F1
#
_cell.length_a   1.000
_cell.length_b   1.000
_cell.length_c   1.000
_cell.angle_alpha   90.00
_cell.angle_beta   90.00
_cell.angle_gamma   90.00
#
_symmetry.space_group_name_H-M   'P 1'
#
loop_
_entity.id
_entity.type
_entity.pdbx_description
1 polymer ?
#
loop_
_entity_poly.entity_id
_entity_poly.type
_entity_poly.pdbx_seq_one_letter_code
_entity_poly.pdbx_strand_id
1 'polypeptide(L)'
;MHSSTDQGRYGIVGRRGRVGSEVPIDASSKRIPSTGRGQRKDRGSSRSFERIYKGKIILAKDSRRKINTAQRRRGWMFRQATEKLAERFEAADEGTFEFGKTKLRFPAPVPHGEGESELGWVLPCIVEKAKEKVFFAPDVQGPVVRETVDLILREKPHLLVMGGPPTYLQGYRIGDEFFRTAIRNMEKILGTIPMVVIDHHVLRDEGWYKFLEPVRKSAEKANHKLLAASELLEKEPEPLECRRQSLYEQDKPSKEFLDWANLPEEKRSDKPPPLTT
;
A
#
# COMPACT_ATOMS: atom_id res chain seq x y z
N MET A 1 41.75 15.66 2.07
CA MET A 1 40.48 15.74 1.31
C MET A 1 39.72 14.45 1.56
N HIS A 2 38.69 14.49 2.41
CA HIS A 2 37.80 13.35 2.67
C HIS A 2 36.42 13.73 2.12
N SER A 3 35.97 13.03 1.08
CA SER A 3 34.59 13.13 0.60
C SER A 3 33.78 11.98 1.21
N SER A 4 32.91 12.33 2.16
CA SER A 4 31.86 11.43 2.65
C SER A 4 30.67 11.50 1.70
N THR A 5 30.40 10.41 0.99
CA THR A 5 29.18 10.24 0.21
C THR A 5 28.00 9.89 1.13
N ASP A 6 27.05 10.82 1.28
CA ASP A 6 25.77 10.64 1.97
C ASP A 6 24.83 9.80 1.09
N GLN A 7 24.88 8.47 1.26
CA GLN A 7 23.88 7.56 0.69
C GLN A 7 22.80 7.26 1.73
N GLY A 8 21.55 7.60 1.42
CA GLY A 8 20.37 7.04 2.08
C GLY A 8 19.42 8.08 2.68
N ARG A 9 18.57 8.71 1.87
CA ARG A 9 17.53 9.64 2.39
C ARG A 9 16.18 9.61 1.68
N TYR A 10 15.73 8.51 1.08
CA TYR A 10 14.36 8.49 0.54
C TYR A 10 13.69 7.14 0.79
N GLY A 11 12.53 7.17 1.43
CA GLY A 11 11.68 6.01 1.68
C GLY A 11 10.22 6.39 1.50
N ILE A 12 9.49 5.61 0.70
CA ILE A 12 8.05 5.74 0.49
C ILE A 12 7.36 4.83 1.50
N VAL A 13 6.52 5.38 2.38
CA VAL A 13 5.82 4.61 3.43
C VAL A 13 4.31 4.75 3.24
N GLY A 14 3.68 3.67 2.77
CA GLY A 14 2.22 3.49 2.77
C GLY A 14 1.80 2.62 3.96
N ARG A 15 0.90 3.09 4.82
CA ARG A 15 0.38 2.32 5.96
C ARG A 15 -0.93 1.62 5.55
N ARG A 16 -0.88 0.31 5.29
CA ARG A 16 -2.07 -0.54 5.08
C ARG A 16 -2.95 -0.58 6.33
N GLY A 17 -4.26 -0.43 6.14
CA GLY A 17 -5.25 -0.69 7.18
C GLY A 17 -5.41 -2.21 7.40
N ARG A 18 -5.59 -2.63 8.66
CA ARG A 18 -5.95 -4.01 8.98
C ARG A 18 -7.39 -4.27 8.51
N VAL A 19 -7.60 -5.37 7.81
CA VAL A 19 -8.91 -5.99 7.65
C VAL A 19 -9.08 -6.90 8.86
N GLY A 20 -9.99 -6.53 9.76
CA GLY A 20 -10.35 -7.34 10.91
C GLY A 20 -11.28 -8.47 10.48
N SER A 21 -11.00 -9.67 10.97
CA SER A 21 -11.94 -10.79 11.04
C SER A 21 -13.03 -10.45 12.05
N GLU A 22 -14.29 -10.38 11.62
CA GLU A 22 -15.44 -10.24 12.51
C GLU A 22 -15.88 -11.62 13.02
N VAL A 23 -15.87 -11.78 14.35
CA VAL A 23 -16.70 -12.75 15.08
C VAL A 23 -17.93 -11.94 15.54
N PRO A 24 -19.18 -12.41 15.35
CA PRO A 24 -20.36 -11.62 15.65
C PRO A 24 -20.55 -11.52 17.17
N ILE A 25 -20.73 -10.30 17.68
CA ILE A 25 -21.10 -10.06 19.08
C ILE A 25 -22.39 -9.25 19.11
N ASP A 26 -23.34 -9.81 19.85
CA ASP A 26 -24.71 -9.38 20.07
C ASP A 26 -24.84 -7.91 20.55
N ALA A 27 -25.88 -7.24 20.05
CA ALA A 27 -26.17 -5.84 20.26
C ALA A 27 -27.05 -5.67 21.51
N SER A 28 -26.45 -5.29 22.64
CA SER A 28 -27.20 -4.56 23.66
C SER A 28 -26.34 -3.70 24.60
N SER A 29 -26.82 -2.47 24.78
CA SER A 29 -26.57 -1.51 25.85
C SER A 29 -25.62 -0.32 25.58
N LYS A 30 -26.18 0.84 25.96
CA LYS A 30 -25.79 2.22 25.71
C LYS A 30 -24.76 2.73 26.74
N ARG A 31 -23.86 3.63 26.35
CA ARG A 31 -23.65 5.02 26.86
C ARG A 31 -22.21 5.54 26.64
N ILE A 32 -22.12 6.81 26.26
CA ILE A 32 -20.98 7.76 26.41
C ILE A 32 -21.41 8.69 27.60
N PRO A 33 -20.56 9.46 28.36
CA PRO A 33 -19.28 10.05 27.95
C PRO A 33 -18.15 10.34 28.99
N SER A 34 -16.99 10.70 28.40
CA SER A 34 -16.09 11.82 28.77
C SER A 34 -14.85 11.63 29.68
N THR A 35 -13.82 12.37 29.26
CA THR A 35 -12.63 12.89 29.97
C THR A 35 -11.46 11.95 30.27
N GLY A 36 -10.27 12.36 29.81
CA GLY A 36 -9.01 11.70 30.12
C GLY A 36 -7.88 12.16 29.18
N ARG A 37 -7.34 13.37 29.43
CA ARG A 37 -6.04 13.78 28.88
C ARG A 37 -5.00 12.78 29.36
N GLY A 38 -4.36 12.08 28.42
CA GLY A 38 -3.17 11.29 28.67
C GLY A 38 -2.43 11.13 27.36
N GLN A 39 -1.37 11.93 27.16
CA GLN A 39 -0.41 11.68 26.10
C GLN A 39 0.20 10.29 26.34
N ARG A 40 -0.26 9.28 25.61
CA ARG A 40 0.29 7.93 25.65
C ARG A 40 1.54 7.88 24.79
N LYS A 41 2.71 7.79 25.44
CA LYS A 41 3.98 7.44 24.81
C LYS A 41 4.07 5.91 24.72
N ASP A 42 3.58 5.35 23.63
CA ASP A 42 4.03 4.04 23.17
C ASP A 42 5.51 4.18 22.78
N ARG A 43 6.43 3.77 23.67
CA ARG A 43 7.87 4.02 23.51
C ARG A 43 8.50 3.22 22.37
N GLY A 44 7.90 2.07 22.00
CA GLY A 44 8.36 1.22 20.90
C GLY A 44 7.92 1.73 19.52
N SER A 45 6.65 2.13 19.39
CA SER A 45 6.18 2.72 18.13
C SER A 45 6.68 4.15 17.95
N SER A 46 6.84 4.94 19.01
CA SER A 46 7.35 6.32 18.94
C SER A 46 8.80 6.38 18.45
N ARG A 47 9.69 5.46 18.86
CA ARG A 47 11.09 5.45 18.42
C ARG A 47 11.22 5.09 16.93
N SER A 48 10.47 4.09 16.49
CA SER A 48 10.42 3.71 15.07
C SER A 48 9.79 4.81 14.22
N PHE A 49 8.73 5.44 14.73
CA PHE A 49 8.05 6.55 14.07
C PHE A 49 8.96 7.77 13.91
N GLU A 50 9.65 8.19 14.97
CA GLU A 50 10.65 9.26 14.90
C GLU A 50 11.76 8.92 13.91
N ARG A 51 12.29 7.68 13.92
CA ARG A 51 13.33 7.27 12.97
C ARG A 51 12.88 7.36 11.51
N ILE A 52 11.59 7.08 11.25
CA ILE A 52 11.04 7.14 9.89
C ILE A 52 10.80 8.58 9.44
N TYR A 53 10.35 9.49 10.31
CA TYR A 53 9.84 10.80 9.88
C TYR A 53 10.65 12.01 10.34
N LYS A 54 11.44 11.90 11.41
CA LYS A 54 12.13 13.04 12.01
C LYS A 54 13.19 13.61 11.06
N GLY A 55 13.15 14.93 10.86
CA GLY A 55 14.11 15.65 10.01
C GLY A 55 14.08 15.22 8.54
N LYS A 56 12.94 14.69 8.06
CA LYS A 56 12.73 14.37 6.65
C LYS A 56 11.72 15.32 6.02
N ILE A 57 11.80 15.46 4.70
CA ILE A 57 10.74 16.06 3.89
C ILE A 57 9.68 14.99 3.64
N ILE A 58 8.44 15.27 4.04
CA ILE A 58 7.29 14.40 3.89
C ILE A 58 6.37 14.97 2.82
N LEU A 59 6.29 14.27 1.69
CA LEU A 59 5.32 14.52 0.63
C LEU A 59 4.15 13.56 0.83
N ALA A 60 3.04 14.06 1.35
CA ALA A 60 1.90 13.25 1.75
C ALA A 60 0.65 13.57 0.94
N LYS A 61 -0.25 12.59 0.81
CA LYS A 61 -1.57 12.82 0.23
C LYS A 61 -2.34 13.90 0.99
N ASP A 62 -2.99 14.83 0.28
CA ASP A 62 -3.86 15.83 0.91
C ASP A 62 -5.04 15.13 1.58
N SER A 63 -5.08 15.20 2.92
CA SER A 63 -6.15 14.64 3.74
C SER A 63 -7.52 15.31 3.58
N ARG A 64 -7.66 16.29 2.68
CA ARG A 64 -8.88 17.09 2.48
C ARG A 64 -9.54 16.89 1.11
N ARG A 65 -8.80 16.45 0.09
CA ARG A 65 -9.24 16.36 -1.31
C ARG A 65 -9.19 14.91 -1.80
N LYS A 66 -10.17 14.51 -2.64
CA LYS A 66 -10.31 13.14 -3.19
C LYS A 66 -10.01 12.10 -2.12
N ILE A 67 -10.90 12.00 -1.13
CA ILE A 67 -10.68 11.25 0.09
C ILE A 67 -12.00 10.81 0.71
N ASN A 68 -12.04 9.60 1.29
CA ASN A 68 -13.19 9.15 2.09
C ASN A 68 -13.03 9.55 3.58
N THR A 69 -14.06 9.30 4.40
CA THR A 69 -14.06 9.64 5.83
C THR A 69 -12.92 8.98 6.61
N ALA A 70 -12.66 7.69 6.35
CA ALA A 70 -11.61 6.94 7.04
C ALA A 70 -10.21 7.45 6.69
N GLN A 71 -9.95 7.74 5.41
CA GLN A 71 -8.69 8.33 4.93
C GLN A 71 -8.52 9.75 5.46
N ARG A 72 -9.57 10.57 5.53
CA ARG A 72 -9.54 11.91 6.13
C ARG A 72 -9.11 11.86 7.59
N ARG A 73 -9.75 10.99 8.39
CA ARG A 73 -9.42 10.80 9.80
C ARG A 73 -7.97 10.33 9.97
N ARG A 74 -7.54 9.31 9.22
CA ARG A 74 -6.18 8.78 9.28
C ARG A 74 -5.13 9.80 8.81
N GLY A 75 -5.41 10.54 7.75
CA GLY A 75 -4.54 11.59 7.23
C GLY A 75 -4.37 12.74 8.21
N TRP A 76 -5.47 13.16 8.87
CA TRP A 76 -5.41 14.18 9.93
C TRP A 76 -4.56 13.70 11.11
N MET A 77 -4.80 12.49 11.63
CA MET A 77 -4.00 11.93 12.72
C MET A 77 -2.52 11.80 12.33
N PHE A 78 -2.24 11.36 11.09
CA PHE A 78 -0.88 11.23 10.57
C PHE A 78 -0.17 12.58 10.51
N ARG A 79 -0.82 13.62 9.98
CA ARG A 79 -0.28 14.98 9.93
C ARG A 79 0.01 15.51 11.34
N GLN A 80 -0.94 15.39 12.27
CA GLN A 80 -0.76 15.85 13.64
C GLN A 80 0.46 15.20 14.33
N ALA A 81 0.71 13.91 14.05
CA ALA A 81 1.83 13.17 14.62
C ALA A 81 3.18 13.48 13.94
N THR A 82 3.18 13.77 12.63
CA THR A 82 4.43 13.91 11.84
C THR A 82 4.88 15.34 11.59
N GLU A 83 3.97 16.30 11.48
CA GLU A 83 4.27 17.67 11.02
C GLU A 83 5.28 18.38 11.92
N LYS A 84 5.24 18.12 13.23
CA LYS A 84 6.19 18.69 14.21
C LYS A 84 7.56 17.99 14.24
N LEU A 85 7.65 16.78 13.68
CA LEU A 85 8.88 15.99 13.66
C LEU A 85 9.63 16.15 12.33
N ALA A 86 8.89 16.34 11.24
CA ALA A 86 9.42 16.50 9.90
C ALA A 86 10.27 17.77 9.77
N GLU A 87 11.23 17.75 8.85
CA GLU A 87 11.88 18.98 8.39
C GLU A 87 10.87 19.84 7.62
N ARG A 88 10.05 19.18 6.79
CA ARG A 88 9.01 19.81 5.99
C ARG A 88 7.87 18.82 5.74
N PHE A 89 6.63 19.30 5.80
CA PHE A 89 5.45 18.48 5.50
C PHE A 89 4.62 19.19 4.42
N GLU A 90 4.43 18.54 3.27
CA GLU A 90 3.73 19.11 2.13
C GLU A 90 2.64 18.17 1.61
N ALA A 91 1.51 18.77 1.23
CA ALA A 91 0.48 18.07 0.46
C ALA A 91 1.00 17.88 -0.98
N ALA A 92 1.05 16.64 -1.44
CA ALA A 92 1.71 16.28 -2.68
C ALA A 92 0.76 16.14 -3.87
N ASP A 93 -0.56 16.02 -3.65
CA ASP A 93 -1.56 15.86 -4.71
C ASP A 93 -1.38 16.91 -5.83
N GLU A 94 -1.22 16.47 -7.07
CA GLU A 94 -1.02 17.33 -8.26
C GLU A 94 0.28 18.15 -8.24
N GLY A 95 1.18 17.84 -7.30
CA GLY A 95 2.45 18.53 -7.08
C GLY A 95 3.62 17.94 -7.86
N THR A 96 4.65 18.77 -8.03
CA THR A 96 5.93 18.39 -8.62
C THR A 96 7.07 18.89 -7.74
N PHE A 97 8.02 18.01 -7.43
CA PHE A 97 9.11 18.28 -6.50
C PHE A 97 10.43 17.82 -7.12
N GLU A 98 11.47 18.65 -7.04
CA GLU A 98 12.77 18.37 -7.64
C GLU A 98 13.85 18.28 -6.56
N PHE A 99 14.61 17.18 -6.58
CA PHE A 99 15.69 16.88 -5.67
C PHE A 99 16.95 16.55 -6.48
N GLY A 100 17.78 17.55 -6.73
CA GLY A 100 18.92 17.42 -7.63
C GLY A 100 18.47 17.06 -9.05
N LYS A 101 18.88 15.89 -9.54
CA LYS A 101 18.51 15.38 -10.88
C LYS A 101 17.29 14.46 -10.88
N THR A 102 16.63 14.31 -9.73
CA THR A 102 15.45 13.46 -9.57
C THR A 102 14.22 14.34 -9.44
N LYS A 103 13.18 14.03 -10.21
CA LYS A 103 11.90 14.70 -10.18
C LYS A 103 10.81 13.74 -9.71
N LEU A 104 10.05 14.17 -8.71
CA LEU A 104 8.87 13.47 -8.21
C LEU A 104 7.64 14.22 -8.69
N ARG A 105 6.78 13.56 -9.46
CA ARG A 105 5.49 14.08 -9.89
C ARG A 105 4.38 13.26 -9.25
N PHE A 106 3.37 13.94 -8.76
CA PHE A 106 2.21 13.33 -8.16
C PHE A 106 1.00 13.74 -9.00
N PRO A 107 0.47 12.85 -9.85
CA PRO A 107 -0.78 13.15 -10.55
C PRO A 107 -1.93 13.30 -9.56
N ALA A 108 -3.10 13.72 -10.05
CA ALA A 108 -4.29 13.73 -9.23
C ALA A 108 -4.56 12.32 -8.66
N PRO A 109 -4.98 12.20 -7.38
CA PRO A 109 -5.34 10.92 -6.80
C PRO A 109 -6.32 10.14 -7.67
N VAL A 110 -6.10 8.83 -7.72
CA VAL A 110 -6.88 7.87 -8.50
C VAL A 110 -7.70 6.97 -7.57
N PRO A 111 -8.83 6.40 -8.01
CA PRO A 111 -9.58 5.46 -7.20
C PRO A 111 -8.73 4.24 -6.81
N HIS A 112 -8.92 3.75 -5.59
CA HIS A 112 -8.24 2.54 -5.09
C HIS A 112 -8.76 1.28 -5.78
N GLY A 113 -10.07 1.20 -6.03
CA GLY A 113 -10.75 0.11 -6.73
C GLY A 113 -11.75 0.68 -7.72
N GLU A 114 -13.01 0.27 -7.63
CA GLU A 114 -14.10 0.86 -8.42
C GLU A 114 -14.23 2.38 -8.17
N GLY A 115 -14.69 3.10 -9.20
CA GLY A 115 -14.96 4.52 -9.11
C GLY A 115 -16.04 4.82 -8.05
N GLU A 116 -15.91 5.96 -7.37
CA GLU A 116 -16.87 6.43 -6.36
C GLU A 116 -17.18 5.42 -5.23
N SER A 117 -16.24 4.50 -4.96
CA SER A 117 -16.39 3.51 -3.89
C SER A 117 -15.87 4.00 -2.53
N GLU A 118 -16.38 3.37 -1.46
CA GLU A 118 -15.92 3.57 -0.08
C GLU A 118 -14.44 3.19 0.14
N LEU A 119 -13.79 2.53 -0.82
CA LEU A 119 -12.37 2.15 -0.74
C LEU A 119 -11.43 3.37 -0.72
N GLY A 120 -11.88 4.49 -1.30
CA GLY A 120 -11.17 5.76 -1.29
C GLY A 120 -10.15 5.88 -2.43
N TRP A 121 -9.13 6.69 -2.19
CA TRP A 121 -8.24 7.21 -3.24
C TRP A 121 -6.77 6.95 -2.93
N VAL A 122 -6.02 6.57 -3.95
CA VAL A 122 -4.56 6.34 -3.91
C VAL A 122 -3.88 7.56 -4.54
N LEU A 123 -2.78 8.00 -3.95
CA LEU A 123 -1.91 9.02 -4.56
C LEU A 123 -0.76 8.28 -5.27
N PRO A 124 -0.75 8.25 -6.62
CA PRO A 124 0.39 7.71 -7.34
C PRO A 124 1.60 8.63 -7.24
N CYS A 125 2.78 8.06 -7.41
CA CYS A 125 4.04 8.80 -7.52
C CYS A 125 4.74 8.40 -8.81
N ILE A 126 5.17 9.39 -9.57
CA ILE A 126 6.02 9.19 -10.75
C ILE A 126 7.40 9.71 -10.39
N VAL A 127 8.39 8.84 -10.50
CA VAL A 127 9.81 9.16 -10.26
C VAL A 127 10.49 9.24 -11.61
N GLU A 128 11.06 10.40 -11.91
CA GLU A 128 11.82 10.64 -13.14
C GLU A 128 13.27 10.96 -12.77
N LYS A 129 14.21 10.29 -13.44
CA LYS A 129 15.64 10.58 -13.32
C LYS A 129 16.32 10.34 -14.66
N ALA A 130 16.96 11.37 -15.20
CA ALA A 130 17.49 11.36 -16.56
C ALA A 130 16.42 10.97 -17.59
N LYS A 131 16.55 9.83 -18.26
CA LYS A 131 15.59 9.32 -19.25
C LYS A 131 14.68 8.22 -18.69
N GLU A 132 14.85 7.83 -17.43
CA GLU A 132 14.07 6.76 -16.81
C GLU A 132 12.86 7.33 -16.07
N LYS A 133 11.75 6.57 -16.12
CA LYS A 133 10.48 6.91 -15.47
C LYS A 133 9.91 5.68 -14.81
N VAL A 134 9.66 5.77 -13.50
CA VAL A 134 8.95 4.76 -12.72
C VAL A 134 7.59 5.33 -12.31
N PHE A 135 6.52 4.57 -12.52
CA PHE A 135 5.19 4.90 -12.04
C PHE A 135 4.86 3.95 -10.88
N PHE A 136 4.58 4.51 -9.70
CA PHE A 136 4.31 3.77 -8.48
C PHE A 136 2.86 4.01 -8.00
N ALA A 137 2.04 2.97 -8.07
CA ALA A 137 0.63 2.96 -7.66
C ALA A 137 0.24 1.62 -6.98
N PRO A 138 0.92 1.24 -5.89
CA PRO A 138 0.88 -0.12 -5.33
C PRO A 138 -0.48 -0.53 -4.73
N ASP A 139 -1.34 0.43 -4.39
CA ASP A 139 -2.64 0.18 -3.75
C ASP A 139 -3.81 0.27 -4.75
N VAL A 140 -3.55 0.51 -6.04
CA VAL A 140 -4.58 0.36 -7.08
C VAL A 140 -4.90 -1.12 -7.23
N GLN A 141 -6.17 -1.51 -7.26
CA GLN A 141 -6.62 -2.92 -7.31
C GLN A 141 -6.78 -3.44 -8.75
N GLY A 142 -5.70 -3.50 -9.54
CA GLY A 142 -5.77 -3.90 -10.95
C GLY A 142 -6.68 -2.98 -11.77
N PRO A 143 -6.20 -1.79 -12.19
CA PRO A 143 -7.04 -0.61 -12.42
C PRO A 143 -8.28 -0.92 -13.23
N VAL A 144 -9.43 -0.93 -12.57
CA VAL A 144 -10.74 -1.11 -13.21
C VAL A 144 -11.30 0.20 -13.77
N VAL A 145 -10.81 1.31 -13.24
CA VAL A 145 -11.20 2.67 -13.62
C VAL A 145 -10.39 3.12 -14.84
N ARG A 146 -11.08 3.54 -15.90
CA ARG A 146 -10.48 3.93 -17.19
C ARG A 146 -9.51 5.09 -17.05
N GLU A 147 -9.83 6.07 -16.22
CA GLU A 147 -9.03 7.27 -15.97
C GLU A 147 -7.64 6.91 -15.42
N THR A 148 -7.56 5.88 -14.58
CA THR A 148 -6.29 5.36 -14.05
C THR A 148 -5.48 4.68 -15.15
N VAL A 149 -6.14 3.89 -16.00
CA VAL A 149 -5.49 3.22 -17.15
C VAL A 149 -4.95 4.26 -18.13
N ASP A 150 -5.76 5.24 -18.51
CA ASP A 150 -5.39 6.30 -19.45
C ASP A 150 -4.24 7.17 -18.89
N LEU A 151 -4.21 7.42 -17.57
CA LEU A 151 -3.09 8.08 -16.91
C LEU A 151 -1.79 7.28 -17.04
N ILE A 152 -1.82 5.98 -16.73
CA ILE A 152 -0.65 5.09 -16.83
C ILE A 152 -0.13 5.05 -18.27
N LEU A 153 -1.02 4.83 -19.24
CA LEU A 153 -0.68 4.72 -20.66
C LEU A 153 -0.15 6.03 -21.23
N ARG A 154 -0.67 7.18 -20.79
CA ARG A 154 -0.17 8.51 -21.19
C ARG A 154 1.22 8.78 -20.64
N GLU A 155 1.49 8.38 -19.40
CA GLU A 155 2.79 8.62 -18.76
C GLU A 155 3.91 7.75 -19.33
N LYS A 156 3.59 6.60 -19.92
CA LYS A 156 4.55 5.68 -20.58
C LYS A 156 5.79 5.40 -19.71
N PRO A 157 5.63 4.89 -18.47
CA PRO A 157 6.78 4.55 -17.64
C PRO A 157 7.60 3.40 -18.22
N HIS A 158 8.87 3.34 -17.84
CA HIS A 158 9.74 2.20 -18.11
C HIS A 158 9.44 1.04 -17.15
N LEU A 159 9.04 1.37 -15.92
CA LEU A 159 8.61 0.44 -14.89
C LEU A 159 7.32 0.95 -14.23
N LEU A 160 6.28 0.13 -14.24
CA LEU A 160 5.07 0.33 -13.45
C LEU A 160 5.08 -0.62 -12.26
N VAL A 161 4.82 -0.11 -11.06
CA VAL A 161 4.57 -0.92 -9.87
C VAL A 161 3.13 -0.66 -9.44
N MET A 162 2.30 -1.70 -9.41
CA MET A 162 0.88 -1.58 -9.10
C MET A 162 0.36 -2.75 -8.27
N GLY A 163 -0.77 -2.55 -7.60
CA GLY A 163 -1.49 -3.64 -6.95
C GLY A 163 -2.30 -4.43 -7.98
N GLY A 164 -2.42 -5.74 -7.76
CA GLY A 164 -3.37 -6.57 -8.50
C GLY A 164 -4.78 -6.51 -7.93
N PRO A 165 -5.78 -7.04 -8.65
CA PRO A 165 -7.14 -7.13 -8.13
C PRO A 165 -7.22 -8.13 -6.95
N PRO A 166 -8.09 -7.92 -5.96
CA PRO A 166 -8.26 -8.82 -4.81
C PRO A 166 -9.10 -10.05 -5.19
N THR A 167 -8.51 -11.00 -5.91
CA THR A 167 -9.21 -12.18 -6.46
C THR A 167 -9.85 -13.07 -5.40
N TYR A 168 -9.28 -13.12 -4.19
CA TYR A 168 -9.87 -13.80 -3.03
C TYR A 168 -11.23 -13.23 -2.56
N LEU A 169 -11.68 -12.10 -3.11
CA LEU A 169 -13.01 -11.51 -2.85
C LEU A 169 -14.02 -11.78 -3.98
N GLN A 170 -13.60 -12.45 -5.07
CA GLN A 170 -14.45 -12.76 -6.22
C GLN A 170 -15.61 -13.66 -5.81
N GLY A 171 -16.82 -13.33 -6.28
CA GLY A 171 -18.03 -14.11 -6.01
C GLY A 171 -18.58 -13.96 -4.58
N TYR A 172 -17.87 -13.25 -3.70
CA TYR A 172 -18.32 -12.96 -2.34
C TYR A 172 -18.65 -11.47 -2.14
N ARG A 173 -17.66 -10.59 -2.31
CA ARG A 173 -17.82 -9.14 -2.11
C ARG A 173 -17.70 -8.34 -3.40
N ILE A 174 -17.10 -8.91 -4.44
CA ILE A 174 -16.84 -8.25 -5.71
C ILE A 174 -17.34 -9.15 -6.84
N GLY A 175 -18.12 -8.56 -7.74
CA GLY A 175 -18.71 -9.27 -8.88
C GLY A 175 -17.69 -9.56 -10.00
N ASP A 176 -18.00 -10.55 -10.84
CA ASP A 176 -17.09 -11.01 -11.91
C ASP A 176 -16.73 -9.92 -12.92
N GLU A 177 -17.62 -8.96 -13.18
CA GLU A 177 -17.36 -7.89 -14.16
C GLU A 177 -16.16 -7.01 -13.76
N PHE A 178 -15.94 -6.82 -12.46
CA PHE A 178 -14.75 -6.15 -11.93
C PHE A 178 -13.47 -6.85 -12.41
N PHE A 179 -13.41 -8.17 -12.25
CA PHE A 179 -12.23 -8.96 -12.60
C PHE A 179 -12.01 -9.07 -14.11
N ARG A 180 -13.10 -9.21 -14.89
CA ARG A 180 -13.04 -9.15 -16.35
C ARG A 180 -12.50 -7.80 -16.82
N THR A 181 -12.99 -6.71 -16.22
CA THR A 181 -12.52 -5.35 -16.53
C THR A 181 -11.05 -5.16 -16.12
N ALA A 182 -10.66 -5.64 -14.94
CA ALA A 182 -9.28 -5.60 -14.46
C ALA A 182 -8.34 -6.34 -15.43
N ILE A 183 -8.66 -7.58 -15.84
CA ILE A 183 -7.87 -8.35 -16.81
C ILE A 183 -7.72 -7.57 -18.12
N ARG A 184 -8.84 -7.13 -18.69
CA ARG A 184 -8.87 -6.44 -19.99
C ARG A 184 -8.08 -5.11 -19.96
N ASN A 185 -8.08 -4.41 -18.84
CA ASN A 185 -7.29 -3.20 -18.64
C ASN A 185 -5.80 -3.51 -18.41
N MET A 186 -5.49 -4.54 -17.63
CA MET A 186 -4.11 -4.99 -17.42
C MET A 186 -3.48 -5.49 -18.72
N GLU A 187 -4.20 -6.22 -19.58
CA GLU A 187 -3.72 -6.61 -20.91
C GLU A 187 -3.32 -5.38 -21.75
N LYS A 188 -4.12 -4.30 -21.75
CA LYS A 188 -3.76 -3.05 -22.44
C LYS A 188 -2.50 -2.41 -21.88
N ILE A 189 -2.39 -2.37 -20.55
CA ILE A 189 -1.21 -1.83 -19.86
C ILE A 189 0.02 -2.66 -20.23
N LEU A 190 -0.04 -3.98 -20.12
CA LEU A 190 1.10 -4.85 -20.38
C LEU A 190 1.42 -5.02 -21.86
N GLY A 191 0.49 -4.76 -22.76
CA GLY A 191 0.79 -4.60 -24.18
C GLY A 191 1.57 -3.33 -24.52
N THR A 192 1.64 -2.36 -23.59
CA THR A 192 2.25 -1.04 -23.84
C THR A 192 3.45 -0.73 -22.94
N ILE A 193 3.41 -1.15 -21.67
CA ILE A 193 4.43 -0.84 -20.67
C ILE A 193 5.45 -1.97 -20.60
N PRO A 194 6.75 -1.70 -20.82
CA PRO A 194 7.77 -2.74 -20.95
C PRO A 194 7.94 -3.65 -19.73
N MET A 195 7.75 -3.11 -18.53
CA MET A 195 7.91 -3.84 -17.29
C MET A 195 6.84 -3.43 -16.28
N VAL A 196 6.08 -4.41 -15.81
CA VAL A 196 5.04 -4.22 -14.79
C VAL A 196 5.31 -5.17 -13.62
N VAL A 197 5.40 -4.60 -12.42
CA VAL A 197 5.39 -5.32 -11.16
C VAL A 197 3.98 -5.28 -10.60
N ILE A 198 3.40 -6.46 -10.35
CA ILE A 198 2.06 -6.61 -9.75
C ILE A 198 2.17 -7.34 -8.41
N ASP A 199 1.57 -6.78 -7.37
CA ASP A 199 1.68 -7.34 -6.01
C ASP A 199 0.41 -7.04 -5.17
N HIS A 200 0.56 -7.04 -3.85
CA HIS A 200 -0.38 -6.63 -2.81
C HIS A 200 -1.61 -7.52 -2.62
N HIS A 201 -2.56 -7.46 -3.54
CA HIS A 201 -3.90 -8.04 -3.36
C HIS A 201 -4.04 -9.35 -4.11
N VAL A 202 -3.51 -9.42 -5.34
CA VAL A 202 -3.58 -10.63 -6.17
C VAL A 202 -2.76 -11.76 -5.55
N LEU A 203 -1.60 -11.47 -4.95
CA LEU A 203 -0.73 -12.47 -4.29
C LEU A 203 -1.28 -13.01 -2.97
N ARG A 204 -2.49 -12.60 -2.55
CA ARG A 204 -3.16 -13.17 -1.36
C ARG A 204 -3.99 -14.40 -1.67
N ASP A 205 -4.13 -14.73 -2.94
CA ASP A 205 -4.89 -15.87 -3.45
C ASP A 205 -3.90 -16.90 -3.99
N GLU A 206 -4.06 -18.18 -3.65
CA GLU A 206 -3.22 -19.26 -4.19
C GLU A 206 -3.36 -19.38 -5.72
N GLY A 207 -4.53 -19.02 -6.28
CA GLY A 207 -4.81 -19.03 -7.71
C GLY A 207 -4.22 -17.86 -8.50
N TRP A 208 -3.45 -16.97 -7.86
CA TRP A 208 -2.95 -15.72 -8.47
C TRP A 208 -2.22 -15.94 -9.80
N TYR A 209 -1.40 -17.00 -9.89
CA TYR A 209 -0.59 -17.27 -11.06
C TYR A 209 -1.46 -17.59 -12.29
N LYS A 210 -2.48 -18.44 -12.09
CA LYS A 210 -3.45 -18.80 -13.12
C LYS A 210 -4.32 -17.60 -13.51
N PHE A 211 -4.74 -16.81 -12.53
CA PHE A 211 -5.53 -15.60 -12.79
C PHE A 211 -4.79 -14.61 -13.71
N LEU A 212 -3.48 -14.46 -13.54
CA LEU A 212 -2.65 -13.55 -14.35
C LEU A 212 -2.21 -14.13 -15.70
N GLU A 213 -2.52 -15.39 -16.02
CA GLU A 213 -2.09 -16.05 -17.25
C GLU A 213 -2.47 -15.28 -18.54
N PRO A 214 -3.71 -14.75 -18.72
CA PRO A 214 -4.05 -13.98 -19.92
C PRO A 214 -3.20 -12.71 -20.05
N VAL A 215 -2.98 -12.04 -18.92
CA VAL A 215 -2.19 -10.81 -18.83
C VAL A 215 -0.71 -11.09 -19.12
N ARG A 216 -0.17 -12.21 -18.62
CA ARG A 216 1.19 -12.66 -18.90
C ARG A 216 1.39 -12.94 -20.39
N LYS A 217 0.45 -13.66 -21.02
CA LYS A 217 0.48 -13.92 -22.49
C LYS A 217 0.46 -12.62 -23.31
N SER A 218 -0.28 -11.61 -22.85
CA SER A 218 -0.30 -10.29 -23.51
C SER A 218 1.07 -9.59 -23.43
N ALA A 219 1.72 -9.65 -22.26
CA ALA A 219 3.06 -9.12 -22.07
C ALA A 219 4.10 -9.82 -22.95
N GLU A 220 4.09 -11.16 -22.99
CA GLU A 220 5.01 -11.97 -23.80
C GLU A 220 4.92 -11.63 -25.29
N LYS A 221 3.70 -11.47 -25.83
CA LYS A 221 3.49 -11.06 -27.24
C LYS A 221 4.11 -9.71 -27.57
N ALA A 222 4.20 -8.81 -26.59
CA ALA A 222 4.81 -7.49 -26.75
C ALA A 222 6.30 -7.47 -26.36
N ASN A 223 6.90 -8.63 -26.01
CA ASN A 223 8.24 -8.72 -25.44
C ASN A 223 8.40 -7.86 -24.15
N HIS A 224 7.34 -7.78 -23.36
CA HIS A 224 7.26 -7.09 -22.08
C HIS A 224 7.27 -8.09 -20.92
N LYS A 225 7.50 -7.59 -19.70
CA LYS A 225 7.62 -8.43 -18.49
C LYS A 225 6.52 -8.14 -17.48
N LEU A 226 5.86 -9.20 -17.00
CA LEU A 226 5.00 -9.19 -15.82
C LEU A 226 5.72 -9.90 -14.67
N LEU A 227 5.95 -9.20 -13.57
CA LEU A 227 6.74 -9.67 -12.43
C LEU A 227 5.98 -9.46 -11.10
N ALA A 228 6.26 -10.28 -10.09
CA ALA A 228 6.08 -9.96 -8.68
C ALA A 228 7.28 -9.13 -8.18
N ALA A 229 7.16 -8.48 -7.02
CA ALA A 229 8.25 -7.65 -6.51
C ALA A 229 9.54 -8.45 -6.20
N SER A 230 9.41 -9.72 -5.81
CA SER A 230 10.54 -10.62 -5.58
C SER A 230 11.29 -10.96 -6.87
N GLU A 231 10.58 -11.15 -7.97
CA GLU A 231 11.16 -11.50 -9.27
C GLU A 231 11.97 -10.34 -9.85
N LEU A 232 11.60 -9.09 -9.53
CA LEU A 232 12.42 -7.91 -9.85
C LEU A 232 13.81 -7.97 -9.17
N LEU A 233 13.92 -8.68 -8.05
CA LEU A 233 15.15 -8.93 -7.31
C LEU A 233 15.75 -10.31 -7.60
N GLU A 234 15.31 -10.97 -8.68
CA GLU A 234 15.76 -12.31 -9.07
C GLU A 234 15.49 -13.38 -7.99
N LYS A 235 14.38 -13.23 -7.26
CA LYS A 235 13.93 -14.17 -6.24
C LYS A 235 12.58 -14.76 -6.59
N GLU A 236 12.44 -16.06 -6.31
CA GLU A 236 11.17 -16.76 -6.42
C GLU A 236 10.08 -16.09 -5.55
N PRO A 237 8.85 -15.95 -6.06
CA PRO A 237 7.73 -15.46 -5.26
C PRO A 237 7.42 -16.39 -4.08
N GLU A 238 7.43 -15.82 -2.88
CA GLU A 238 6.97 -16.49 -1.66
C GLU A 238 5.78 -15.73 -1.03
N PRO A 239 4.57 -15.87 -1.59
CA PRO A 239 3.38 -15.18 -1.09
C PRO A 239 2.90 -15.78 0.25
N LEU A 240 3.54 -15.41 1.36
CA LEU A 240 3.19 -15.92 2.70
C LEU A 240 1.73 -15.66 3.08
N GLU A 241 1.18 -14.56 2.59
CA GLU A 241 -0.19 -14.14 2.87
C GLU A 241 -1.25 -15.10 2.30
N CYS A 242 -1.03 -15.70 1.13
CA CYS A 242 -1.99 -16.67 0.58
C CYS A 242 -2.01 -17.98 1.37
N ARG A 243 -0.85 -18.35 1.96
CA ARG A 243 -0.69 -19.53 2.82
C ARG A 243 -0.92 -19.22 4.30
N ARG A 244 -1.44 -18.04 4.67
CA ARG A 244 -1.50 -17.62 6.08
C ARG A 244 -2.17 -18.67 6.97
N GLN A 245 -3.29 -19.23 6.54
CA GLN A 245 -4.03 -20.20 7.34
C GLN A 245 -3.21 -21.47 7.59
N SER A 246 -2.66 -22.08 6.54
CA SER A 246 -1.84 -23.29 6.67
C SER A 246 -0.57 -23.03 7.47
N LEU A 247 0.10 -21.89 7.27
CA LEU A 247 1.25 -21.48 8.06
C LEU A 247 0.90 -21.31 9.55
N TYR A 248 -0.24 -20.70 9.85
CA TYR A 248 -0.69 -20.54 11.25
C TYR A 248 -1.01 -21.88 11.91
N GLU A 249 -1.51 -22.86 11.15
CA GLU A 249 -1.79 -24.20 11.65
C GLU A 249 -0.52 -25.02 11.88
N GLN A 250 0.46 -24.90 10.98
CA GLN A 250 1.74 -25.61 11.02
C GLN A 250 2.74 -25.02 12.03
N ASP A 251 2.80 -23.69 12.11
CA ASP A 251 3.70 -22.94 12.98
C ASP A 251 2.88 -22.03 13.90
N LYS A 252 2.13 -22.65 14.82
CA LYS A 252 1.27 -21.93 15.76
C LYS A 252 2.10 -21.00 16.63
N PRO A 253 1.70 -19.73 16.80
CA PRO A 253 2.37 -18.84 17.74
C PRO A 253 2.39 -19.42 19.15
N SER A 254 3.43 -19.09 19.93
CA SER A 254 3.56 -19.56 21.30
C SER A 254 2.34 -19.15 22.15
N LYS A 255 2.03 -19.95 23.17
CA LYS A 255 0.95 -19.61 24.12
C LYS A 255 1.13 -18.21 24.70
N GLU A 256 2.36 -17.85 25.05
CA GLU A 256 2.70 -16.51 25.56
C GLU A 256 2.34 -15.40 24.56
N PHE A 257 2.62 -15.61 23.28
CA PHE A 257 2.25 -14.67 22.22
C PHE A 257 0.74 -14.56 22.07
N LEU A 258 0.01 -15.67 22.10
CA LEU A 258 -1.45 -15.67 22.02
C LEU A 258 -2.09 -14.97 23.21
N ASP A 259 -1.60 -15.24 24.43
CA ASP A 259 -2.04 -14.58 25.65
C ASP A 259 -1.78 -13.06 25.57
N TRP A 260 -0.62 -12.65 25.05
CA TRP A 260 -0.32 -11.25 24.79
C TRP A 260 -1.23 -10.64 23.72
N ALA A 261 -1.47 -11.34 22.60
CA ALA A 261 -2.26 -10.84 21.48
C ALA A 261 -3.73 -10.57 21.87
N ASN A 262 -4.25 -11.33 22.84
CA ASN A 262 -5.59 -11.22 23.42
C ASN A 262 -5.72 -10.14 24.50
N LEU A 263 -4.63 -9.49 24.92
CA LEU A 263 -4.72 -8.38 25.86
C LEU A 263 -5.47 -7.18 25.24
N PRO A 264 -6.19 -6.38 26.06
CA PRO A 264 -6.71 -5.08 25.64
C PRO A 264 -5.63 -4.22 24.98
N GLU A 265 -6.01 -3.41 23.99
CA GLU A 265 -5.08 -2.58 23.20
C GLU A 265 -4.20 -1.69 24.10
N GLU A 266 -4.76 -1.17 25.19
CA GLU A 266 -4.04 -0.38 26.17
C GLU A 266 -2.88 -1.16 26.78
N LYS A 267 -3.10 -2.42 27.15
CA LYS A 267 -2.09 -3.30 27.78
C LYS A 267 -1.07 -3.80 26.77
N ARG A 268 -1.44 -3.97 25.50
CA ARG A 268 -0.50 -4.32 24.42
C ARG A 268 0.44 -3.18 24.07
N SER A 269 0.02 -1.92 24.23
CA SER A 269 0.90 -0.77 23.95
C SER A 269 2.05 -0.61 24.97
N ASP A 270 1.85 -1.12 26.19
CA ASP A 270 2.84 -0.99 27.27
C ASP A 270 3.80 -2.19 27.36
N LYS A 271 3.46 -3.32 26.73
CA LYS A 271 4.27 -4.56 26.73
C LYS A 271 4.57 -4.99 25.30
N PRO A 272 5.84 -5.11 24.88
CA PRO A 272 6.13 -5.64 23.55
C PRO A 272 5.62 -7.09 23.42
N PRO A 273 5.28 -7.55 22.20
CA PRO A 273 4.94 -8.94 21.98
C PRO A 273 6.11 -9.83 22.41
N PRO A 274 5.85 -10.98 23.07
CA PRO A 274 6.88 -11.97 23.31
C PRO A 274 7.26 -12.57 21.96
N LEU A 275 8.39 -12.13 21.40
CA LEU A 275 8.92 -12.69 20.17
C LEU A 275 9.59 -14.02 20.50
N THR A 276 9.27 -15.06 19.75
CA THR A 276 10.09 -16.28 19.73
C THR A 276 11.47 -15.92 19.19
N THR A 277 12.52 -16.22 19.97
CA THR A 277 13.93 -16.10 19.58
C THR A 277 14.33 -17.16 18.57
#